data_AF-A0A2D0HJM8-F1
#
_entry.id   AF-A0A2D0HJM8-F1
#
_cell.length_a   1.000
_cell.length_b   1.000
_cell.length_c   1.000
_cell.angle_alpha   90.00
_cell.angle_beta   90.00
_cell.angle_gamma   90.00
#
_symmetry.space_group_name_H-M   'P 1'
#
loop_
_entity.id
_entity.type
_entity.pdbx_description
1 polymer ?
#
loop_
_entity_poly.entity_id
_entity_poly.type
_entity_poly.pdbx_seq_one_letter_code
_entity_poly.pdbx_strand_id
1 'polypeptide(L)'
;MYPIILDNRLEIITRLPGQDTIYRKTTKVPKDVLEKAIEQLQKDLPVASRKPDVKQISQQLYDWLIKPIESDLANKGITSLVFVLDGSLRNIPMAILYDQQQQKYLIEKYAISLMPGLQLLAPKSLHNVRLNVLIAGVEQERLIEGKSFSELSNVTQELKQVQSSVKSSKELLNQEFTKANLQNQIQSTPFSVVHLATHGQFSSDIEQTYILTWNSLLKVRELDTLLRARGESRPETIELLVLSACKNRHRR
;
A
#
# COMPACT_ATOMS: atom_id res chain seq x y z
N MET A 1 2.10 -9.12 12.94
CA MET A 1 3.53 -9.47 13.00
C MET A 1 4.34 -8.19 13.08
N TYR A 2 5.30 -8.15 14.00
CA TYR A 2 6.18 -7.02 14.25
C TYR A 2 7.62 -7.53 14.29
N PRO A 3 8.34 -7.52 13.15
CA PRO A 3 9.78 -7.80 13.11
C PRO A 3 10.58 -6.60 13.64
N ILE A 4 11.48 -6.86 14.57
CA ILE A 4 12.36 -5.87 15.20
C ILE A 4 13.82 -6.26 14.92
N ILE A 5 14.56 -5.35 14.30
CA ILE A 5 15.99 -5.52 14.00
C ILE A 5 16.80 -5.05 15.21
N LEU A 6 17.56 -5.96 15.82
CA LEU A 6 18.51 -5.68 16.89
C LEU A 6 19.94 -5.98 16.41
N ASP A 7 20.96 -5.46 17.11
CA ASP A 7 22.36 -5.51 16.65
C ASP A 7 22.85 -6.91 16.25
N ASN A 8 22.44 -7.94 16.98
CA ASN A 8 22.90 -9.32 16.78
C ASN A 8 21.79 -10.33 16.45
N ARG A 9 20.54 -9.87 16.30
CA ARG A 9 19.39 -10.75 16.06
C ARG A 9 18.19 -10.01 15.51
N LEU A 10 17.30 -10.78 14.90
CA LEU A 10 15.96 -10.36 14.50
C LEU A 10 14.95 -11.00 15.45
N GLU A 11 14.09 -10.17 16.05
CA GLU A 11 12.97 -10.64 16.88
C GLU A 11 11.68 -10.52 16.08
N ILE A 12 10.90 -11.60 16.05
CA ILE A 12 9.60 -11.63 15.39
C ILE A 12 8.54 -11.74 16.48
N ILE A 13 7.78 -10.68 16.65
CA ILE A 13 6.67 -10.62 17.59
C ILE A 13 5.36 -10.86 16.83
N THR A 14 4.61 -11.87 17.21
CA THR A 14 3.30 -12.19 16.61
C THR A 14 2.21 -12.21 17.66
N ARG A 15 1.03 -11.70 17.27
CA ARG A 15 -0.20 -11.82 18.02
C ARG A 15 -1.20 -12.54 17.13
N LEU A 16 -1.83 -13.58 17.68
CA LEU A 16 -2.79 -14.40 16.96
C LEU A 16 -4.23 -13.94 17.27
N PRO A 17 -5.19 -14.15 16.36
CA PRO A 17 -6.58 -13.79 16.59
C PRO A 17 -7.17 -14.53 17.79
N GLY A 18 -8.02 -13.85 18.57
CA GLY A 18 -8.71 -14.43 19.73
C GLY A 18 -7.82 -14.71 20.95
N GLN A 19 -6.56 -14.26 20.93
CA GLN A 19 -5.61 -14.44 22.04
C GLN A 19 -4.91 -13.13 22.38
N ASP A 20 -4.73 -12.88 23.69
CA ASP A 20 -3.86 -11.80 24.19
C ASP A 20 -2.40 -12.23 24.28
N THR A 21 -2.11 -13.51 24.04
CA THR A 21 -0.76 -14.05 24.09
C THR A 21 0.08 -13.53 22.93
N ILE A 22 1.22 -12.95 23.28
CA ILE A 22 2.25 -12.53 22.35
C ILE A 22 3.25 -13.67 22.20
N TYR A 23 3.49 -14.09 20.97
CA TYR A 23 4.51 -15.05 20.61
C TYR A 23 5.75 -14.31 20.14
N ARG A 24 6.92 -14.83 20.53
CA ARG A 24 8.22 -14.29 20.15
C ARG A 24 9.07 -15.41 19.55
N LYS A 25 9.64 -15.16 18.38
CA LYS A 25 10.68 -15.99 17.78
C LYS A 25 11.92 -15.14 17.55
N THR A 26 13.08 -15.75 17.73
CA THR A 26 14.37 -15.09 17.53
C THR A 26 15.11 -15.77 16.40
N THR A 27 15.52 -14.98 15.41
CA THR A 27 16.43 -15.39 14.36
C THR A 27 17.80 -14.78 14.64
N LYS A 28 18.84 -15.63 14.74
CA LYS A 28 20.22 -15.18 14.95
C LYS A 28 20.80 -14.68 13.63
N VAL A 29 20.65 -13.39 13.37
CA VAL A 29 21.22 -12.69 12.22
C VAL A 29 21.73 -11.32 12.67
N PRO A 30 23.01 -10.99 12.43
CA PRO A 30 23.52 -9.65 12.71
C PRO A 30 22.79 -8.58 11.90
N LYS A 31 22.61 -7.40 12.49
CA LYS A 31 21.92 -6.27 11.86
C LYS A 31 22.51 -5.91 10.51
N ASP A 32 23.84 -5.82 10.41
CA ASP A 32 24.52 -5.43 9.18
C ASP A 32 24.29 -6.44 8.04
N VAL A 33 24.27 -7.74 8.36
CA VAL A 33 23.98 -8.80 7.39
C VAL A 33 22.53 -8.69 6.88
N LEU A 34 21.58 -8.48 7.80
CA LEU A 34 20.17 -8.32 7.45
C LEU A 34 19.95 -7.05 6.61
N GLU A 35 20.52 -5.91 7.02
CA GLU A 35 20.37 -4.64 6.32
C GLU A 35 21.01 -4.67 4.93
N LYS A 36 22.18 -5.31 4.77
CA LYS A 36 22.81 -5.53 3.44
C LYS A 36 21.92 -6.35 2.53
N ALA A 37 21.30 -7.43 3.03
CA ALA A 37 20.38 -8.25 2.23
C ALA A 37 19.15 -7.43 1.79
N ILE A 38 18.57 -6.64 2.71
CA ILE A 38 17.43 -5.76 2.42
C ILE A 38 17.80 -4.68 1.39
N GLU A 39 18.98 -4.07 1.51
CA GLU A 39 19.47 -3.06 0.59
C GLU A 39 19.73 -3.65 -0.80
N GLN A 40 20.37 -4.82 -0.87
CA GLN A 40 20.64 -5.51 -2.13
C GLN A 40 19.33 -5.89 -2.84
N LEU A 41 18.36 -6.43 -2.09
CA LEU A 41 17.04 -6.75 -2.64
C LEU A 41 16.35 -5.51 -3.24
N GLN A 42 16.43 -4.36 -2.57
CA GLN A 42 15.87 -3.11 -3.10
C GLN A 42 16.52 -2.66 -4.41
N LYS A 43 17.85 -2.82 -4.52
CA LYS A 43 18.60 -2.46 -5.74
C LYS A 43 18.28 -3.38 -6.90
N ASP A 44 18.10 -4.68 -6.62
CA ASP A 44 17.89 -5.69 -7.65
C ASP A 44 16.43 -5.80 -8.11
N LEU A 45 15.46 -5.46 -7.26
CA LEU A 45 14.03 -5.54 -7.55
C LEU A 45 13.58 -4.90 -8.88
N PRO A 46 14.04 -3.69 -9.24
CA PRO A 46 13.65 -3.06 -10.50
C PRO A 46 14.33 -3.66 -11.74
N VAL A 47 15.36 -4.49 -11.55
CA VAL A 47 16.23 -4.94 -12.64
C VAL A 47 15.81 -6.34 -13.10
N ALA A 48 15.17 -6.42 -14.28
CA ALA A 48 14.60 -7.67 -14.79
C ALA A 48 15.60 -8.82 -14.93
N SER A 49 16.88 -8.53 -15.24
CA SER A 49 17.93 -9.55 -15.33
C SER A 49 18.38 -10.10 -13.98
N ARG A 50 18.11 -9.39 -12.88
CA ARG A 50 18.44 -9.79 -11.50
C ARG A 50 17.38 -10.67 -10.85
N LYS A 51 16.37 -11.14 -11.59
CA LYS A 51 15.32 -12.04 -11.08
C LYS A 51 15.86 -13.23 -10.27
N PRO A 52 16.93 -13.94 -10.68
CA PRO A 52 17.52 -15.01 -9.87
C PRO A 52 18.07 -14.52 -8.52
N ASP A 53 18.80 -13.41 -8.52
CA ASP A 53 19.37 -12.79 -7.32
C ASP A 53 18.25 -12.33 -6.36
N VAL A 54 17.22 -11.68 -6.90
CA VAL A 54 16.00 -11.28 -6.16
C VAL A 54 15.36 -12.49 -5.50
N LYS A 55 15.22 -13.60 -6.22
CA LYS A 55 14.62 -14.84 -5.69
C LYS A 55 15.46 -15.43 -4.56
N GLN A 56 16.78 -15.45 -4.70
CA GLN A 56 17.70 -15.95 -3.68
C GLN A 56 17.69 -15.10 -2.41
N ILE A 57 17.80 -13.78 -2.52
CA ILE A 57 17.78 -12.87 -1.37
C ILE A 57 16.40 -12.88 -0.71
N SER A 58 15.34 -12.95 -1.52
CA SER A 58 13.97 -13.08 -1.03
C SER A 58 13.77 -14.36 -0.20
N GLN A 59 14.34 -15.49 -0.66
CA GLN A 59 14.34 -16.74 0.11
C GLN A 59 15.08 -16.57 1.44
N GLN A 60 16.25 -15.94 1.44
CA GLN A 60 17.01 -15.70 2.66
C GLN A 60 16.21 -14.87 3.68
N LEU A 61 15.53 -13.82 3.22
CA LEU A 61 14.66 -13.02 4.08
C LEU A 61 13.42 -13.81 4.55
N TYR A 62 12.85 -14.68 3.71
CA TYR A 62 11.76 -15.58 4.08
C TYR A 62 12.19 -16.52 5.22
N ASP A 63 13.37 -17.15 5.09
CA ASP A 63 13.95 -18.04 6.09
C ASP A 63 14.16 -17.31 7.43
N TRP A 64 14.51 -16.01 7.40
CA TRP A 64 14.70 -15.24 8.62
C TRP A 64 13.40 -14.72 9.24
N LEU A 65 12.41 -14.31 8.44
CA LEU A 65 11.21 -13.60 8.89
C LEU A 65 9.99 -14.51 9.10
N ILE A 66 9.77 -15.48 8.21
CA ILE A 66 8.51 -16.23 8.13
C ILE A 66 8.68 -17.66 8.61
N LYS A 67 9.76 -18.33 8.21
CA LYS A 67 10.01 -19.73 8.59
C LYS A 67 9.98 -20.00 10.11
N PRO A 68 10.49 -19.13 11.00
CA PRO A 68 10.47 -19.39 12.44
C PRO A 68 9.06 -19.47 13.06
N ILE A 69 8.05 -18.91 12.40
CA ILE A 69 6.65 -18.84 12.85
C ILE A 69 5.70 -19.66 11.97
N GLU A 70 6.19 -20.26 10.88
CA GLU A 70 5.34 -20.88 9.85
C GLU A 70 4.48 -22.01 10.41
N SER A 71 5.04 -22.85 11.29
CA SER A 71 4.29 -23.92 11.95
C SER A 71 3.16 -23.36 12.83
N ASP A 72 3.41 -22.25 13.54
CA ASP A 72 2.41 -21.60 14.39
C ASP A 72 1.26 -21.02 13.54
N LEU A 73 1.59 -20.46 12.37
CA LEU A 73 0.60 -19.96 11.40
C LEU A 73 -0.24 -21.10 10.82
N ALA A 74 0.38 -22.20 10.41
CA ALA A 74 -0.30 -23.35 9.82
C ALA A 74 -1.22 -24.05 10.83
N ASN A 75 -0.74 -24.31 12.05
CA ASN A 75 -1.50 -24.96 13.11
C ASN A 75 -2.76 -24.18 13.53
N LYS A 76 -2.78 -22.87 13.25
CA LYS A 76 -3.87 -21.96 13.60
C LYS A 76 -4.72 -21.56 12.39
N GLY A 77 -4.45 -22.13 11.22
CA GLY A 77 -5.19 -21.85 9.99
C GLY A 77 -5.17 -20.38 9.58
N ILE A 78 -4.05 -19.68 9.83
CA ILE A 78 -3.94 -18.26 9.52
C ILE A 78 -3.87 -18.06 8.00
N THR A 79 -4.76 -17.24 7.46
CA THR A 79 -4.82 -16.91 6.02
C THR A 79 -4.41 -15.47 5.72
N SER A 80 -4.26 -14.63 6.74
CA SER A 80 -3.93 -13.22 6.61
C SER A 80 -2.77 -12.82 7.53
N LEU A 81 -1.80 -12.10 6.97
CA LEU A 81 -0.66 -11.56 7.69
C LEU A 81 -0.68 -10.04 7.67
N VAL A 82 -0.78 -9.45 8.86
CA VAL A 82 -0.66 -8.01 9.06
C VAL A 82 0.75 -7.71 9.57
N PHE A 83 1.51 -6.89 8.86
CA PHE A 83 2.86 -6.50 9.24
C PHE A 83 2.89 -5.07 9.77
N VAL A 84 3.55 -4.88 10.91
CA VAL A 84 4.03 -3.58 11.37
C VAL A 84 5.52 -3.60 11.09
N LEU A 85 5.99 -2.91 10.05
CA LEU A 85 7.40 -2.99 9.64
C LEU A 85 8.22 -1.91 10.34
N ASP A 86 9.43 -2.26 10.78
CA ASP A 86 10.38 -1.35 11.38
C ASP A 86 11.65 -1.18 10.54
N GLY A 87 12.30 -0.03 10.68
CA GLY A 87 13.58 0.28 10.03
C GLY A 87 13.61 0.01 8.52
N SER A 88 14.67 -0.68 8.07
CA SER A 88 14.93 -0.98 6.66
C SER A 88 13.90 -1.92 6.01
N LEU A 89 13.18 -2.73 6.79
CA LEU A 89 12.14 -3.64 6.28
C LEU A 89 10.97 -2.88 5.62
N ARG A 90 10.73 -1.61 5.99
CA ARG A 90 9.71 -0.74 5.36
C ARG A 90 9.94 -0.50 3.87
N ASN A 91 11.15 -0.78 3.38
CA ASN A 91 11.55 -0.44 2.03
C ASN A 91 11.39 -1.60 1.03
N ILE A 92 11.04 -2.81 1.50
CA ILE A 92 10.78 -3.98 0.66
C ILE A 92 9.33 -4.46 0.80
N PRO A 93 8.69 -4.91 -0.28
CA PRO A 93 7.34 -5.47 -0.20
C PRO A 93 7.37 -6.86 0.45
N MET A 94 6.70 -7.09 1.58
CA MET A 94 6.67 -8.44 2.18
C MET A 94 6.06 -9.51 1.26
N ALA A 95 5.24 -9.09 0.28
CA ALA A 95 4.63 -9.94 -0.73
C ALA A 95 5.62 -10.77 -1.54
N ILE A 96 6.85 -10.28 -1.75
CA ILE A 96 7.83 -10.97 -2.60
C ILE A 96 8.66 -12.00 -1.85
N LEU A 97 8.49 -12.16 -0.53
CA LEU A 97 9.25 -13.14 0.24
C LEU A 97 8.96 -14.55 -0.28
N TYR A 98 10.01 -15.30 -0.64
CA TYR A 98 9.87 -16.52 -1.42
C TYR A 98 10.10 -17.76 -0.56
N ASP A 99 9.09 -18.61 -0.51
CA ASP A 99 9.19 -19.93 0.08
C ASP A 99 9.75 -20.92 -0.96
N GLN A 100 11.04 -21.25 -0.82
CA GLN A 100 11.69 -22.24 -1.68
C GLN A 100 11.15 -23.66 -1.47
N GLN A 101 10.61 -23.99 -0.29
CA GLN A 101 10.06 -25.32 -0.05
C GLN A 101 8.74 -25.53 -0.79
N GLN A 102 7.88 -24.51 -0.80
CA GLN A 102 6.58 -24.58 -1.49
C GLN A 102 6.60 -24.00 -2.91
N GLN A 103 7.73 -23.43 -3.33
CA GLN A 103 7.89 -22.70 -4.59
C GLN A 103 6.84 -21.58 -4.77
N LYS A 104 6.55 -20.84 -3.70
CA LYS A 104 5.51 -19.81 -3.66
C LYS A 104 6.02 -18.53 -3.02
N TYR A 105 5.60 -17.39 -3.55
CA TYR A 105 5.71 -16.10 -2.89
C TYR A 105 4.72 -15.98 -1.73
N LEU A 106 5.05 -15.15 -0.75
CA LEU A 106 4.22 -14.97 0.44
C LEU A 106 2.80 -14.50 0.10
N ILE A 107 2.66 -13.68 -0.95
CA ILE A 107 1.35 -13.20 -1.45
C ILE A 107 0.48 -14.33 -2.01
N GLU A 108 1.07 -15.44 -2.46
CA GLU A 108 0.35 -16.61 -2.94
C GLU A 108 -0.11 -17.52 -1.79
N LYS A 109 0.41 -17.28 -0.57
CA LYS A 109 0.10 -18.05 0.64
C LYS A 109 -0.86 -17.33 1.58
N TYR A 110 -0.74 -16.01 1.67
CA TYR A 110 -1.49 -15.21 2.64
C TYR A 110 -1.98 -13.89 2.02
N ALA A 111 -3.13 -13.41 2.50
CA ALA A 111 -3.50 -12.02 2.32
C ALA A 111 -2.56 -11.14 3.16
N ILE A 112 -1.91 -10.16 2.54
CA ILE A 112 -0.88 -9.34 3.21
C ILE A 112 -1.41 -7.92 3.41
N SER A 113 -1.24 -7.39 4.62
CA SER A 113 -1.54 -6.00 4.95
C SER A 113 -0.39 -5.37 5.72
N LEU A 114 -0.18 -4.08 5.53
CA LEU A 114 0.83 -3.29 6.24
C LEU A 114 0.12 -2.29 7.16
N MET A 115 0.62 -2.16 8.39
CA MET A 115 0.15 -1.19 9.36
C MET A 115 1.30 -0.31 9.86
N PRO A 116 1.06 1.01 10.03
CA PRO A 116 2.09 1.92 10.49
C PRO A 116 2.47 1.72 11.97
N GLY A 117 1.60 1.08 12.77
CA GLY A 117 1.80 0.86 14.19
C GLY A 117 1.02 -0.34 14.74
N LEU A 118 1.25 -0.67 16.01
CA LEU A 118 0.72 -1.87 16.69
C LEU A 118 -0.78 -1.81 17.02
N GLN A 119 -1.40 -0.63 16.93
CA GLN A 119 -2.83 -0.50 17.16
C GLN A 119 -3.59 -1.13 15.99
N LEU A 120 -3.96 -2.40 16.14
CA LEU A 120 -4.83 -3.13 15.23
C LEU A 120 -6.18 -2.41 15.17
N LEU A 121 -6.36 -1.62 14.11
CA LEU A 121 -7.67 -1.18 13.68
C LEU A 121 -8.37 -2.44 13.18
N ALA A 122 -9.39 -2.90 13.90
CA ALA A 122 -10.26 -3.95 13.37
C ALA A 122 -10.86 -3.40 12.07
N PRO A 123 -10.56 -3.98 10.89
CA PRO A 123 -11.24 -3.56 9.67
C PRO A 123 -12.73 -3.79 9.90
N LYS A 124 -13.52 -2.72 9.84
CA LYS A 124 -14.97 -2.87 9.87
C LYS A 124 -15.35 -3.73 8.67
N SER A 125 -16.19 -4.75 8.91
CA SER A 125 -16.62 -5.62 7.82
C SER A 125 -17.40 -4.81 6.79
N LEU A 126 -16.90 -4.78 5.56
CA LEU A 126 -17.59 -4.16 4.41
C LEU A 126 -18.86 -4.90 3.99
N HIS A 127 -19.18 -6.07 4.59
CA HIS A 127 -20.33 -6.90 4.18
C HIS A 127 -21.68 -6.16 4.25
N ASN A 128 -21.80 -5.11 5.06
CA ASN A 128 -23.01 -4.31 5.19
C ASN A 128 -22.85 -2.85 4.72
N VAL A 129 -21.71 -2.49 4.10
CA VAL A 129 -21.48 -1.12 3.63
C VAL A 129 -22.05 -1.00 2.22
N ARG A 130 -23.02 -0.09 2.04
CA ARG A 130 -23.47 0.31 0.70
C ARG A 130 -22.32 1.07 0.05
N LEU A 131 -21.61 0.41 -0.87
CA LEU A 131 -20.49 1.00 -1.58
C LEU A 131 -20.98 2.16 -2.46
N ASN A 132 -20.65 3.37 -2.05
CA ASN A 132 -20.76 4.58 -2.85
C ASN A 132 -19.33 5.00 -3.22
N VAL A 133 -19.01 4.91 -4.50
CA VAL A 133 -17.62 5.07 -4.97
C VAL A 133 -17.44 6.38 -5.73
N LEU A 134 -16.50 7.21 -5.31
CA LEU A 134 -16.00 8.30 -6.13
C LEU A 134 -14.80 7.79 -6.91
N ILE A 135 -14.90 7.77 -8.23
CA ILE A 135 -13.79 7.41 -9.10
C ILE A 135 -13.35 8.65 -9.87
N ALA A 136 -12.05 8.86 -9.98
CA ALA A 136 -11.53 9.99 -10.70
C ALA A 136 -10.22 9.67 -11.42
N GLY A 137 -9.96 10.33 -12.54
CA GLY A 137 -8.72 10.12 -13.26
C GLY A 137 -8.38 11.19 -14.30
N VAL A 138 -7.09 11.24 -14.65
CA VAL A 138 -6.57 12.04 -15.76
C VAL A 138 -5.96 11.07 -16.76
N GLU A 139 -6.58 10.97 -17.93
CA GLU A 139 -6.11 10.16 -19.04
C GLU A 139 -5.20 11.00 -19.96
N GLN A 140 -5.64 12.21 -20.33
CA GLN A 140 -4.97 13.00 -21.37
C GLN A 140 -3.64 13.58 -20.90
N GLU A 141 -2.74 13.84 -21.86
CA GLU A 141 -1.47 14.53 -21.59
C GLU A 141 -1.70 15.92 -20.97
N ARG A 142 -0.91 16.27 -19.95
CA ARG A 142 -0.99 17.58 -19.27
C ARG A 142 0.38 18.23 -19.12
N LEU A 143 0.41 19.56 -19.18
CA LEU A 143 1.54 20.38 -18.78
C LEU A 143 1.12 21.25 -17.59
N ILE A 144 1.56 20.91 -16.38
CA ILE A 144 1.19 21.60 -15.14
C ILE A 144 2.46 21.98 -14.38
N GLU A 145 2.56 23.24 -13.92
CA GLU A 145 3.73 23.73 -13.15
C GLU A 145 5.08 23.47 -13.84
N GLY A 146 5.12 23.56 -15.18
CA GLY A 146 6.32 23.29 -15.97
C GLY A 146 6.72 21.81 -16.09
N LYS A 147 5.86 20.88 -15.64
CA LYS A 147 6.05 19.43 -15.75
C LYS A 147 5.11 18.84 -16.79
N SER A 148 5.65 18.06 -17.72
CA SER A 148 4.87 17.28 -18.69
C SER A 148 4.50 15.93 -18.09
N PHE A 149 3.24 15.55 -18.28
CA PHE A 149 2.65 14.29 -17.85
C PHE A 149 2.07 13.60 -19.08
N SER A 150 2.65 12.46 -19.46
CA SER A 150 2.22 11.70 -20.64
C SER A 150 0.79 11.17 -20.47
N GLU A 151 0.13 10.89 -21.60
CA GLU A 151 -1.16 10.23 -21.60
C GLU A 151 -1.12 8.86 -20.88
N LEU A 152 -2.21 8.54 -20.16
CA LEU A 152 -2.45 7.27 -19.47
C LEU A 152 -3.67 6.57 -20.10
N SER A 153 -3.48 5.96 -21.26
CA SER A 153 -4.54 5.38 -22.12
C SER A 153 -5.43 4.31 -21.45
N ASN A 154 -5.01 3.75 -20.32
CA ASN A 154 -5.78 2.74 -19.59
C ASN A 154 -6.68 3.32 -18.50
N VAL A 155 -6.60 4.62 -18.19
CA VAL A 155 -7.39 5.24 -17.12
C VAL A 155 -8.88 5.10 -17.40
N THR A 156 -9.34 5.43 -18.60
CA THR A 156 -10.75 5.29 -18.97
C THR A 156 -11.24 3.85 -18.88
N GLN A 157 -10.40 2.88 -19.23
CA GLN A 157 -10.74 1.46 -19.08
C GLN A 157 -10.81 1.04 -17.60
N GLU A 158 -9.85 1.47 -16.78
CA GLU A 158 -9.82 1.21 -15.33
C GLU A 158 -11.07 1.76 -14.65
N LEU A 159 -11.43 3.03 -14.91
CA LEU A 159 -12.61 3.65 -14.32
C LEU A 159 -13.90 2.90 -14.69
N LYS A 160 -14.06 2.49 -15.96
CA LYS A 160 -15.21 1.69 -16.41
C LYS A 160 -15.30 0.33 -15.72
N GLN A 161 -14.16 -0.34 -15.49
CA GLN A 161 -14.13 -1.63 -14.78
C GLN A 161 -14.52 -1.48 -13.30
N VAL A 162 -14.10 -0.39 -12.66
CA VAL A 162 -14.53 -0.09 -11.29
C VAL A 162 -16.04 0.19 -11.26
N GLN A 163 -16.55 1.02 -12.17
CA GLN A 163 -18.00 1.31 -12.27
C GLN A 163 -18.83 0.05 -12.45
N SER A 164 -18.42 -0.87 -13.34
CA SER A 164 -19.18 -2.09 -13.59
C SER A 164 -19.19 -3.05 -12.39
N SER A 165 -18.24 -2.90 -11.47
CA SER A 165 -18.11 -3.71 -10.26
C SER A 165 -18.92 -3.19 -9.07
N VAL A 166 -19.52 -1.99 -9.17
CA VAL A 166 -20.23 -1.33 -8.07
C VAL A 166 -21.59 -0.79 -8.50
N LYS A 167 -22.55 -0.73 -7.56
CA LYS A 167 -23.92 -0.28 -7.87
C LYS A 167 -24.06 1.24 -7.96
N SER A 168 -23.21 1.97 -7.25
CA SER A 168 -23.30 3.44 -7.09
C SER A 168 -21.91 4.03 -7.20
N SER A 169 -21.69 4.81 -8.26
CA SER A 169 -20.42 5.51 -8.47
C SER A 169 -20.61 6.87 -9.12
N LYS A 170 -19.77 7.83 -8.74
CA LYS A 170 -19.62 9.11 -9.42
C LYS A 170 -18.26 9.16 -10.09
N GLU A 171 -18.22 9.50 -11.37
CA GLU A 171 -16.99 9.68 -12.14
C GLU A 171 -16.62 11.15 -12.26
N LEU A 172 -15.31 11.41 -12.13
CA LEU A 172 -14.65 12.65 -12.52
C LEU A 172 -13.48 12.30 -13.46
N LEU A 173 -13.65 12.49 -14.77
CA LEU A 173 -12.62 12.19 -15.76
C LEU A 173 -12.11 13.47 -16.43
N ASN A 174 -10.79 13.57 -16.63
CA ASN A 174 -10.14 14.68 -17.32
C ASN A 174 -10.62 16.03 -16.78
N GLN A 175 -11.27 16.88 -17.59
CA GLN A 175 -11.75 18.22 -17.24
C GLN A 175 -12.60 18.26 -15.96
N GLU A 176 -13.32 17.17 -15.66
CA GLU A 176 -14.14 17.07 -14.46
C GLU A 176 -13.30 16.81 -13.20
N PHE A 177 -12.11 16.21 -13.34
CA PHE A 177 -11.23 15.92 -12.22
C PHE A 177 -10.34 17.11 -11.84
N THR A 178 -10.94 18.10 -11.21
CA THR A 178 -10.23 19.25 -10.61
C THR A 178 -10.23 19.15 -9.09
N LYS A 179 -9.30 19.84 -8.42
CA LYS A 179 -9.29 19.94 -6.94
C LYS A 179 -10.63 20.40 -6.38
N ALA A 180 -11.21 21.43 -6.98
CA ALA A 180 -12.46 22.03 -6.55
C ALA A 180 -13.63 21.04 -6.71
N ASN A 181 -13.73 20.35 -7.85
CA ASN A 181 -14.80 19.38 -8.06
C ASN A 181 -14.65 18.16 -7.15
N LEU A 182 -13.42 17.66 -6.98
CA LEU A 182 -13.12 16.59 -6.02
C LEU A 182 -13.57 16.96 -4.60
N GLN A 183 -13.22 18.16 -4.14
CA GLN A 183 -13.65 18.67 -2.83
C GLN A 183 -15.17 18.74 -2.73
N ASN A 184 -15.84 19.33 -3.73
CA ASN A 184 -17.29 19.47 -3.74
C ASN A 184 -18.01 18.12 -3.71
N GLN A 185 -17.54 17.12 -4.46
CA GLN A 185 -18.10 15.77 -4.44
C GLN A 185 -17.90 15.11 -3.07
N ILE A 186 -16.68 15.17 -2.52
CA ILE A 186 -16.38 14.59 -1.20
C ILE A 186 -17.22 15.24 -0.10
N GLN A 187 -17.47 16.55 -0.16
CA GLN A 187 -18.27 17.25 0.86
C GLN A 187 -19.78 17.03 0.70
N SER A 188 -20.28 16.93 -0.54
CA SER A 188 -21.72 16.83 -0.82
C SER A 188 -22.27 15.41 -0.65
N THR A 189 -21.49 14.38 -1.00
CA THR A 189 -21.98 13.00 -1.10
C THR A 189 -21.17 12.07 -0.19
N PRO A 190 -21.82 11.16 0.56
CA PRO A 190 -21.13 10.21 1.42
C PRO A 190 -20.55 9.04 0.61
N PHE A 191 -19.31 9.23 0.14
CA PHE A 191 -18.54 8.19 -0.54
C PHE A 191 -17.77 7.36 0.48
N SER A 192 -17.99 6.04 0.45
CA SER A 192 -17.27 5.07 1.27
C SER A 192 -15.93 4.67 0.64
N VAL A 193 -15.80 4.82 -0.69
CA VAL A 193 -14.58 4.51 -1.44
C VAL A 193 -14.20 5.69 -2.33
N VAL A 194 -12.92 6.04 -2.35
CA VAL A 194 -12.34 6.97 -3.32
C VAL A 194 -11.26 6.24 -4.12
N HIS A 195 -11.37 6.24 -5.45
CA HIS A 195 -10.41 5.63 -6.37
C HIS A 195 -9.87 6.69 -7.33
N LEU A 196 -8.55 6.92 -7.29
CA LEU A 196 -7.88 7.93 -8.11
C LEU A 196 -6.88 7.24 -9.06
N ALA A 197 -7.12 7.35 -10.37
CA ALA A 197 -6.29 6.79 -11.45
C ALA A 197 -5.63 7.91 -12.27
N THR A 198 -4.39 8.27 -11.93
CA THR A 198 -3.69 9.43 -12.51
C THR A 198 -2.20 9.40 -12.21
N HIS A 199 -1.39 10.32 -12.74
CA HIS A 199 0.01 10.46 -12.32
C HIS A 199 0.14 10.87 -10.86
N GLY A 200 1.14 10.33 -10.16
CA GLY A 200 1.42 10.72 -8.79
C GLY A 200 2.88 10.52 -8.41
N GLN A 201 3.34 11.37 -7.51
CA GLN A 201 4.70 11.31 -6.97
C GLN A 201 4.62 11.20 -5.46
N PHE A 202 5.25 10.17 -4.89
CA PHE A 202 5.28 9.93 -3.44
C PHE A 202 6.70 10.00 -2.88
N SER A 203 7.20 11.20 -2.62
CA SER A 203 8.58 11.41 -2.16
C SER A 203 8.70 11.29 -0.63
N SER A 204 9.93 11.17 -0.11
CA SER A 204 10.21 11.45 1.30
C SER A 204 10.04 12.94 1.63
N ASP A 205 10.20 13.80 0.63
CA ASP A 205 9.86 15.22 0.74
C ASP A 205 8.35 15.42 0.49
N ILE A 206 7.67 15.97 1.48
CA ILE A 206 6.23 16.20 1.46
C ILE A 206 5.82 17.22 0.39
N GLU A 207 6.67 18.20 0.09
CA GLU A 207 6.41 19.25 -0.91
C GLU A 207 6.50 18.71 -2.35
N GLN A 208 7.27 17.63 -2.51
CA GLN A 208 7.42 16.87 -3.76
C GLN A 208 6.41 15.73 -3.89
N THR A 209 5.48 15.59 -2.94
CA THR A 209 4.44 14.56 -2.96
C THR A 209 3.12 15.13 -3.48
N TYR A 210 2.62 14.60 -4.59
CA TYR A 210 1.42 15.10 -5.25
C TYR A 210 0.68 14.03 -6.07
N ILE A 211 -0.58 14.33 -6.36
CA ILE A 211 -1.45 13.64 -7.32
C ILE A 211 -1.81 14.65 -8.42
N LEU A 212 -1.72 14.25 -9.68
CA LEU A 212 -2.11 15.10 -10.80
C LEU A 212 -3.65 15.20 -10.85
N THR A 213 -4.16 16.43 -10.88
CA THR A 213 -5.54 16.73 -11.28
C THR A 213 -5.50 17.43 -12.64
N TRP A 214 -6.65 17.61 -13.27
CA TRP A 214 -6.74 18.22 -14.60
C TRP A 214 -5.96 19.52 -14.75
N ASN A 215 -6.05 20.41 -13.77
CA ASN A 215 -5.54 21.78 -13.87
C ASN A 215 -4.43 22.11 -12.88
N SER A 216 -4.07 21.20 -11.97
CA SER A 216 -3.14 21.49 -10.88
C SER A 216 -2.59 20.22 -10.21
N LEU A 217 -1.56 20.35 -9.39
CA LEU A 217 -1.05 19.25 -8.56
C LEU A 217 -1.70 19.29 -7.17
N LEU A 218 -2.43 18.25 -6.80
CA LEU A 218 -2.97 18.06 -5.45
C LEU A 218 -1.87 17.56 -4.52
N LYS A 219 -1.40 18.43 -3.63
CA LYS A 219 -0.38 18.12 -2.63
C LYS A 219 -0.96 17.25 -1.53
N VAL A 220 -0.10 16.45 -0.89
CA VAL A 220 -0.54 15.50 0.15
C VAL A 220 -1.19 16.18 1.37
N ARG A 221 -0.79 17.40 1.74
CA ARG A 221 -1.44 18.15 2.83
C ARG A 221 -2.86 18.59 2.45
N GLU A 222 -3.05 18.98 1.19
CA GLU A 222 -4.37 19.32 0.66
C GLU A 222 -5.24 18.07 0.63
N LEU A 223 -4.71 16.93 0.16
CA LEU A 223 -5.42 15.65 0.18
C LEU A 223 -5.82 15.23 1.60
N ASP A 224 -4.91 15.29 2.58
CA ASP A 224 -5.22 14.99 3.99
C ASP A 224 -6.35 15.90 4.52
N THR A 225 -6.29 17.20 4.22
CA THR A 225 -7.34 18.15 4.58
C THR A 225 -8.68 17.80 3.91
N LEU A 226 -8.67 17.48 2.62
CA LEU A 226 -9.89 17.08 1.87
C LEU A 226 -10.55 15.83 2.47
N LEU A 227 -9.75 14.84 2.85
CA LEU A 227 -10.26 13.59 3.42
C LEU A 227 -10.78 13.76 4.86
N ARG A 228 -10.23 14.72 5.62
CA ARG A 228 -10.65 15.04 7.00
C ARG A 228 -11.81 16.03 7.08
N ALA A 229 -12.04 16.83 6.04
CA ALA A 229 -13.00 17.95 6.06
C ALA A 229 -14.48 17.56 6.29
N ARG A 230 -14.83 16.27 6.44
CA ARG A 230 -16.21 15.85 6.72
C ARG A 230 -16.70 16.14 8.14
N GLY A 231 -15.82 16.46 9.10
CA GLY A 231 -16.20 16.91 10.45
C GLY A 231 -17.06 15.92 11.25
N GLU A 232 -17.31 16.24 12.52
CA GLU A 232 -18.03 15.36 13.47
C GLU A 232 -19.52 15.13 13.12
N SER A 233 -20.09 15.93 12.20
CA SER A 233 -21.53 15.94 11.89
C SER A 233 -21.97 14.95 10.80
N ARG A 234 -21.04 14.27 10.10
CA ARG A 234 -21.36 13.28 9.06
C ARG A 234 -20.48 12.04 9.23
N PRO A 235 -20.98 10.97 9.89
CA PRO A 235 -20.17 9.82 10.31
C PRO A 235 -19.74 8.88 9.18
N GLU A 236 -20.21 9.08 7.94
CA GLU A 236 -19.78 8.26 6.80
C GLU A 236 -18.37 8.69 6.34
N THR A 237 -17.38 8.07 6.97
CA THR A 237 -15.95 8.21 6.65
C THR A 237 -15.61 7.46 5.36
N ILE A 238 -14.61 7.96 4.64
CA ILE A 238 -13.99 7.19 3.56
C ILE A 238 -13.34 5.95 4.20
N GLU A 239 -13.81 4.76 3.84
CA GLU A 239 -13.33 3.50 4.38
C GLU A 239 -12.17 2.91 3.55
N LEU A 240 -12.11 3.27 2.25
CA LEU A 240 -11.07 2.84 1.34
C LEU A 240 -10.63 3.98 0.40
N LEU A 241 -9.34 4.25 0.37
CA LEU A 241 -8.69 5.10 -0.62
C LEU A 241 -7.79 4.24 -1.51
N VAL A 242 -8.04 4.25 -2.82
CA VAL A 242 -7.22 3.59 -3.83
C VAL A 242 -6.50 4.66 -4.65
N LEU A 243 -5.18 4.56 -4.74
CA LEU A 243 -4.33 5.47 -5.51
C LEU A 243 -3.61 4.66 -6.60
N SER A 244 -4.24 4.56 -7.77
CA SER A 244 -3.65 3.99 -8.98
C SER A 244 -2.76 5.03 -9.67
N ALA A 245 -1.62 5.31 -9.04
CA ALA A 245 -0.71 6.35 -9.49
C ALA A 245 0.68 5.84 -9.83
N CYS A 246 1.08 6.01 -11.10
CA CYS A 246 2.40 5.68 -11.59
C CYS A 246 3.45 6.59 -10.97
N LYS A 247 4.53 6.00 -10.42
CA LYS A 247 5.67 6.73 -9.86
C LYS A 247 6.98 6.34 -10.55
N ASN A 248 7.74 7.35 -10.98
CA ASN A 248 9.21 7.26 -11.09
C ASN A 248 9.80 7.47 -9.68
N ARG A 249 10.19 6.39 -9.01
CA ARG A 249 10.83 6.46 -7.68
C ARG A 249 12.26 6.99 -7.86
N HIS A 250 12.47 8.29 -7.74
CA HIS A 250 13.79 8.85 -7.43
C HIS A 250 13.80 9.24 -5.94
N ARG A 251 14.58 8.51 -5.15
CA ARG A 251 15.08 9.00 -3.86
C ARG A 251 16.56 9.27 -4.07
N ARG A 252 16.98 10.51 -3.82
CA ARG A 252 18.38 10.82 -3.51
C ARG A 252 18.63 10.46 -2.05
#